data_AF-A0A2V9ING2-F1
#
_entry.id   AF-A0A2V9ING2-F1
#
_cell.length_a   1.000
_cell.length_b   1.000
_cell.length_c   1.000
_cell.angle_alpha   90.00
_cell.angle_beta   90.00
_cell.angle_gamma   90.00
#
_symmetry.space_group_name_H-M   'P 1'
#
loop_
_entity.id
_entity.type
_entity.pdbx_description
1 polymer ?
#
loop_
_entity_poly.entity_id
_entity_poly.type
_entity_poly.pdbx_seq_one_letter_code
_entity_poly.pdbx_strand_id
1 'polypeptide(L)'
;MSRSPVTKSRPREGFSRRDFLTRGASIALSTPLVAGAGVAEPVSPAADVQILGPGKVPITLRINGTRQNLSVEPRVTLLDALRNYLDYTGAKKVCDRATCGSCTVILGGKMV
;
A
#
# COMPACT_ATOMS: atom_id res chain seq x y z
N MET A 1 41.36 -36.30 -3.76
CA MET A 1 40.71 -35.54 -2.67
C MET A 1 39.22 -35.47 -2.93
N SER A 2 38.47 -36.50 -2.53
CA SER A 2 37.01 -36.57 -2.67
C SER A 2 36.38 -36.12 -1.37
N ARG A 3 35.61 -35.02 -1.38
CA ARG A 3 34.78 -34.60 -0.25
C ARG A 3 33.34 -35.03 -0.51
N SER A 4 32.89 -36.06 0.18
CA SER A 4 31.47 -36.43 0.24
C SER A 4 30.67 -35.38 1.02
N PRO A 5 29.47 -34.97 0.60
CA PRO A 5 28.61 -34.13 1.43
C PRO A 5 27.84 -35.01 2.43
N VAL A 6 28.01 -34.72 3.72
CA VAL A 6 27.16 -35.25 4.79
C VAL A 6 25.90 -34.40 4.84
N THR A 7 24.77 -34.91 4.33
CA THR A 7 23.45 -34.30 4.54
C THR A 7 22.77 -34.97 5.73
N LYS A 8 23.00 -34.43 6.93
CA LYS A 8 22.24 -34.81 8.13
C LYS A 8 20.90 -34.06 8.11
N SER A 9 19.83 -34.72 7.67
CA SER A 9 18.46 -34.21 7.81
C SER A 9 18.08 -34.18 9.30
N ARG A 10 17.91 -32.98 9.87
CA ARG A 10 17.35 -32.83 11.23
C ARG A 10 15.84 -33.10 11.18
N PRO A 11 15.26 -33.83 12.15
CA PRO A 11 13.82 -33.96 12.26
C PRO A 11 13.19 -32.57 12.43
N ARG A 12 12.15 -32.27 11.64
CA ARG A 12 11.37 -31.04 11.81
C ARG A 12 10.39 -31.24 12.97
N GLU A 13 10.80 -30.86 14.17
CA GLU A 13 9.88 -30.70 15.30
C GLU A 13 9.15 -29.36 15.14
N GLY A 14 8.00 -29.40 14.47
CA GLY A 14 7.13 -28.25 14.30
C GLY A 14 5.94 -28.56 13.43
N PHE A 15 4.80 -27.93 13.73
CA PHE A 15 3.55 -28.09 12.99
C PHE A 15 3.77 -27.75 11.50
N SER A 16 3.48 -28.71 10.61
CA SER A 16 3.56 -28.50 9.17
C SER A 16 2.35 -27.68 8.70
N ARG A 17 2.56 -26.79 7.71
CA ARG A 17 1.45 -26.05 7.05
C ARG A 17 0.35 -26.97 6.54
N ARG A 18 0.72 -28.19 6.13
CA ARG A 18 -0.21 -29.23 5.69
C ARG A 18 -1.05 -29.75 6.85
N ASP A 19 -0.45 -29.96 8.01
CA ASP A 19 -1.15 -30.43 9.22
C ASP A 19 -2.14 -29.37 9.72
N PHE A 20 -1.79 -28.09 9.62
CA PHE A 20 -2.69 -26.98 9.92
C PHE A 20 -3.91 -26.93 8.98
N LEU A 21 -3.71 -27.10 7.66
CA LEU A 21 -4.80 -27.09 6.70
C LEU A 21 -5.66 -28.36 6.75
N THR A 22 -5.07 -29.51 7.09
CA THR A 22 -5.79 -30.79 7.20
C THR A 22 -6.54 -30.92 8.53
N ARG A 23 -6.06 -30.30 9.62
CA ARG A 23 -6.65 -30.43 10.97
C ARG A 23 -7.34 -29.16 11.51
N GLY A 24 -7.18 -28.01 10.87
CA GLY A 24 -7.66 -26.72 11.36
C GLY A 24 -9.10 -26.34 10.98
N ALA A 25 -9.93 -27.29 10.55
CA ALA A 25 -11.27 -27.01 10.01
C ALA A 25 -12.38 -27.60 10.90
N SER A 26 -12.60 -27.05 12.08
CA SER A 26 -13.90 -27.16 12.77
C SER A 26 -13.98 -26.31 14.04
N ILE A 27 -14.49 -25.07 13.90
CA ILE A 27 -15.32 -24.42 14.93
C ILE A 27 -16.38 -23.62 14.18
N ALA A 28 -17.58 -24.19 14.01
CA ALA A 28 -18.75 -23.47 13.54
C ALA A 28 -19.57 -23.04 14.75
N LEU A 29 -19.41 -21.79 15.17
CA LEU A 29 -20.35 -21.12 16.06
C LEU A 29 -21.15 -20.14 15.22
N SER A 30 -22.34 -20.60 14.80
CA SER A 30 -23.35 -19.78 14.16
C SER A 30 -24.09 -18.95 15.21
N THR A 31 -23.74 -17.67 15.35
CA THR A 31 -24.58 -16.67 16.01
C THR A 31 -25.21 -15.76 14.96
N PRO A 32 -26.54 -15.77 14.76
CA PRO A 32 -27.21 -14.73 14.00
C PRO A 32 -27.53 -13.59 14.96
N LEU A 33 -26.97 -12.39 14.76
CA LEU A 33 -27.48 -11.21 15.48
C LEU A 33 -27.43 -9.94 14.60
N VAL A 34 -28.64 -9.60 14.14
CA VAL A 34 -29.26 -8.28 13.90
C VAL A 34 -28.63 -7.36 12.85
N ALA A 35 -29.48 -7.12 11.85
CA ALA A 35 -29.43 -6.06 10.87
C ALA A 35 -29.21 -4.68 11.52
N GLY A 36 -27.99 -4.17 11.41
CA GLY A 36 -27.72 -2.75 11.53
C GLY A 36 -28.15 -2.06 10.24
N ALA A 37 -29.19 -1.24 10.32
CA ALA A 37 -29.59 -0.31 9.28
C ALA A 37 -28.43 0.66 9.02
N GLY A 38 -27.60 0.34 8.04
CA GLY A 38 -26.73 1.30 7.41
C GLY A 38 -27.61 2.28 6.66
N VAL A 39 -27.97 3.39 7.31
CA VAL A 39 -28.46 4.57 6.61
C VAL A 39 -27.39 4.96 5.60
N ALA A 40 -27.64 4.68 4.33
CA ALA A 40 -26.86 5.26 3.25
C ALA A 40 -27.08 6.77 3.34
N GLU A 41 -26.07 7.50 3.81
CA GLU A 41 -26.07 8.95 3.68
C GLU A 41 -26.27 9.29 2.19
N PRO A 42 -27.24 10.17 1.86
CA PRO A 42 -27.38 10.66 0.51
C PRO A 42 -26.10 11.42 0.17
N VAL A 43 -25.25 10.80 -0.65
CA VAL A 43 -24.14 11.49 -1.30
C VAL A 43 -24.77 12.58 -2.16
N SER A 44 -24.72 13.82 -1.66
CA SER A 44 -25.18 15.01 -2.38
C SER A 44 -24.60 15.02 -3.80
N PRO A 45 -25.43 15.09 -4.84
CA PRO A 45 -24.92 15.13 -6.20
C PRO A 45 -24.39 16.54 -6.50
N ALA A 46 -23.29 16.58 -7.24
CA ALA A 46 -22.69 17.74 -7.88
C ALA A 46 -21.93 18.72 -6.97
N ALA A 47 -20.82 18.26 -6.41
CA ALA A 47 -19.65 19.14 -6.36
C ALA A 47 -19.18 19.38 -7.82
N ASP A 48 -19.01 20.63 -8.22
CA ASP A 48 -18.44 21.03 -9.51
C ASP A 48 -17.18 20.21 -9.82
N VAL A 49 -17.19 19.47 -10.93
CA VAL A 49 -16.02 18.71 -11.40
C VAL A 49 -15.05 19.71 -12.01
N GLN A 50 -14.11 20.21 -11.20
CA GLN A 50 -13.05 21.06 -11.71
C GLN A 50 -12.08 20.25 -12.56
N ILE A 51 -12.02 20.57 -13.85
CA ILE A 51 -11.05 19.98 -14.77
C ILE A 51 -9.72 20.70 -14.59
N LEU A 52 -8.73 20.02 -14.01
CA LEU A 52 -7.36 20.52 -13.95
C LEU A 52 -6.56 19.99 -15.15
N GLY A 53 -6.04 20.89 -15.98
CA GLY A 53 -5.16 20.57 -17.11
C GLY A 53 -5.46 21.38 -18.37
N PRO A 54 -4.60 21.31 -19.42
CA PRO A 54 -3.42 20.44 -19.55
C PRO A 54 -2.15 21.01 -18.90
N GLY A 55 -2.18 22.26 -18.42
CA GLY A 55 -1.02 22.97 -17.87
C GLY A 55 -0.61 22.54 -16.46
N LYS A 56 0.51 23.10 -15.99
CA LYS A 56 0.98 22.94 -14.61
C LYS A 56 0.08 23.69 -13.64
N VAL A 57 -0.15 23.10 -12.47
CA VAL A 57 -0.98 23.64 -11.40
C VAL A 57 -0.11 23.81 -10.15
N PRO A 58 -0.23 24.94 -9.42
CA PRO A 58 0.48 25.14 -8.18
C PRO A 58 -0.07 24.20 -7.08
N ILE A 59 0.84 23.54 -6.37
CA ILE A 59 0.55 22.71 -5.19
C ILE A 59 1.53 23.02 -4.06
N THR A 60 1.08 22.81 -2.83
CA THR A 60 1.94 22.91 -1.64
C THR A 60 1.94 21.58 -0.91
N LEU A 61 3.14 21.05 -0.65
CA LEU A 61 3.35 19.82 0.11
C LEU A 61 4.11 20.13 1.41
N ARG A 62 3.85 19.37 2.48
CA ARG A 62 4.68 19.36 3.69
C ARG A 62 5.44 18.04 3.74
N ILE A 63 6.73 18.08 3.45
CA ILE A 63 7.58 16.89 3.37
C ILE A 63 8.59 16.97 4.51
N ASN A 64 8.57 15.97 5.38
CA ASN A 64 9.48 15.88 6.54
C ASN A 64 9.53 17.15 7.40
N GLY A 65 8.37 17.80 7.58
CA GLY A 65 8.24 19.05 8.34
C GLY A 65 8.43 20.34 7.52
N THR A 66 9.05 20.25 6.34
CA THR A 66 9.35 21.41 5.49
C THR A 66 8.26 21.66 4.45
N ARG A 67 7.85 22.92 4.28
CA ARG A 67 6.89 23.32 3.23
C ARG A 67 7.60 23.42 1.89
N GLN A 68 7.05 22.76 0.87
CA GLN A 68 7.53 22.77 -0.51
C GLN A 68 6.43 23.29 -1.43
N ASN A 69 6.74 24.29 -2.25
CA ASN A 69 5.84 24.83 -3.26
C ASN A 69 6.28 24.35 -4.63
N LEU A 70 5.35 23.79 -5.40
CA LEU A 70 5.62 23.18 -6.69
C LEU A 70 4.56 23.63 -7.70
N SER A 71 4.94 23.65 -8.99
CA SER A 71 3.98 23.75 -10.09
C SER A 71 4.22 22.58 -11.02
N VAL A 72 3.28 21.63 -11.03
CA VAL A 72 3.40 20.35 -11.75
C VAL A 72 2.11 20.04 -12.51
N GLU A 73 2.22 19.24 -13.57
CA GLU A 73 1.03 18.80 -14.30
C GLU A 73 0.21 17.81 -13.45
N PRO A 74 -1.12 17.78 -13.56
CA PRO A 74 -1.97 16.87 -12.78
C PRO A 74 -1.67 15.38 -12.95
N ARG A 75 -1.01 14.99 -14.04
CA ARG A 75 -0.57 13.60 -14.30
C ARG A 75 0.69 13.17 -13.53
N VAL A 76 1.41 14.11 -12.91
CA VAL A 76 2.65 13.82 -12.18
C VAL A 76 2.30 13.07 -10.89
N THR A 77 2.83 11.86 -10.75
CA THR A 77 2.62 11.05 -9.53
C THR A 77 3.34 11.68 -8.34
N LEU A 78 2.86 11.43 -7.11
CA LEU A 78 3.56 11.89 -5.90
C LEU A 78 5.00 11.38 -5.85
N LEU A 79 5.23 10.14 -6.30
CA LEU A 79 6.57 9.56 -6.40
C LEU A 79 7.47 10.37 -7.34
N ASP A 80 6.97 10.74 -8.52
CA ASP A 80 7.74 11.53 -9.48
C ASP A 80 7.96 12.97 -8.98
N ALA A 81 6.97 13.59 -8.35
CA ALA A 81 7.12 14.90 -7.70
C ALA A 81 8.24 14.87 -6.65
N LEU A 82 8.26 13.86 -5.78
CA LEU A 82 9.30 13.70 -4.76
C LEU A 82 10.68 13.51 -5.37
N ARG A 83 10.81 12.60 -6.36
CA ARG A 83 12.12 12.18 -6.88
C ARG A 83 12.74 13.16 -7.86
N ASN A 84 11.93 13.70 -8.77
CA ASN A 84 12.44 14.41 -9.96
C ASN A 84 12.23 15.92 -9.87
N TYR A 85 11.35 16.41 -8.99
CA TYR A 85 11.12 17.85 -8.80
C TYR A 85 11.67 18.37 -7.47
N LEU A 86 11.85 17.49 -6.47
CA LEU A 86 12.29 17.86 -5.12
C LEU A 86 13.53 17.08 -4.64
N ASP A 87 14.08 16.18 -5.47
CA ASP A 87 15.26 15.37 -5.17
C ASP A 87 15.17 14.47 -3.90
N TYR A 88 13.96 14.19 -3.41
CA TYR A 88 13.73 13.19 -2.37
C TYR A 88 13.73 11.77 -2.96
N THR A 89 14.91 11.15 -3.01
CA THR A 89 15.13 9.87 -3.70
C THR A 89 14.87 8.61 -2.85
N GLY A 90 14.39 8.76 -1.62
CA GLY A 90 14.15 7.65 -0.67
C GLY A 90 13.13 6.62 -1.18
N ALA A 91 11.94 7.08 -1.59
CA ALA A 91 10.93 6.25 -2.22
C ALA A 91 11.38 5.82 -3.64
N LYS A 92 11.19 4.55 -3.99
CA LYS A 92 11.75 3.97 -5.22
C LYS A 92 10.66 3.60 -6.22
N LYS A 93 10.86 4.00 -7.49
CA LYS A 93 10.07 3.50 -8.63
C LYS A 93 10.63 2.14 -9.07
N VAL A 94 9.88 1.07 -8.84
CA VAL A 94 10.27 -0.30 -9.24
C VAL A 94 9.23 -0.89 -10.19
N CYS A 95 7.99 -1.13 -9.72
CA CYS A 95 6.95 -1.73 -10.56
C CYS A 95 6.04 -0.71 -11.29
N ASP A 96 5.98 0.53 -10.80
CA ASP A 96 5.11 1.63 -11.27
C ASP A 96 3.61 1.29 -11.40
N ARG A 97 3.17 0.24 -10.69
CA ARG A 97 1.79 -0.30 -10.74
C ARG A 97 1.31 -0.83 -9.39
N ALA A 98 1.88 -0.32 -8.31
CA ALA A 98 1.52 -0.63 -6.92
C ALA A 98 1.62 -2.11 -6.47
N THR A 99 2.37 -2.97 -7.17
CA THR A 99 2.50 -4.40 -6.79
C THR A 99 3.64 -4.72 -5.83
N CYS A 100 4.59 -3.80 -5.62
CA CYS A 100 5.81 -4.11 -4.85
C CYS A 100 6.02 -3.26 -3.58
N GLY A 101 5.27 -2.18 -3.37
CA GLY A 101 5.42 -1.31 -2.19
C GLY A 101 6.73 -0.51 -2.09
N SER A 102 7.61 -0.54 -3.10
CA SER A 102 8.89 0.18 -3.06
C SER A 102 8.76 1.71 -3.01
N CYS A 103 7.60 2.23 -3.42
CA CYS A 103 7.28 3.66 -3.46
C CYS A 103 6.40 4.11 -2.29
N THR A 104 6.19 3.27 -1.28
CA THR A 104 5.30 3.59 -0.15
C THR A 104 5.82 4.75 0.70
N VAL A 105 4.92 5.67 1.05
CA VAL A 105 5.19 6.83 1.90
C VAL A 105 4.07 7.04 2.91
N ILE A 106 4.31 7.87 3.93
CA ILE A 106 3.27 8.25 4.90
C ILE A 106 2.63 9.56 4.44
N LEU A 107 1.35 9.52 4.09
CA LEU A 107 0.53 10.67 3.72
C LEU A 107 -0.61 10.84 4.74
N GLY A 108 -0.63 11.97 5.45
CA GLY A 108 -1.67 12.21 6.46
C GLY A 108 -1.75 11.14 7.55
N GLY A 109 -0.61 10.54 7.91
CA GLY A 109 -0.54 9.46 8.91
C GLY A 109 -0.89 8.06 8.38
N LYS A 110 -1.18 7.91 7.08
CA LYS A 110 -1.50 6.62 6.45
C LYS A 110 -0.42 6.23 5.44
N MET A 111 -0.09 4.94 5.39
CA MET A 111 0.75 4.39 4.34
C MET A 111 -0.05 4.33 3.04
N VAL A 112 0.50 4.88 1.96
CA VAL A 112 -0.08 4.88 0.61
C VAL A 112 0.88 4.28 -0.40
#